data_AF-A0A961Z5V5-F1
#
_entry.id   AF-A0A961Z5V5-F1
#
_cell.length_a   1.000
_cell.length_b   1.000
_cell.length_c   1.000
_cell.angle_alpha   90.00
_cell.angle_beta   90.00
_cell.angle_gamma   90.00
#
_symmetry.space_group_name_H-M   'P 1'
#
loop_
_entity.id
_entity.type
_entity.pdbx_description
1 polymer ?
#
loop_
_entity_poly.entity_id
_entity_poly.type
_entity_poly.pdbx_seq_one_letter_code
_entity_poly.pdbx_strand_id
1 'polypeptide(L)'
;MRVDAQFSGRGEVSTAALDSLKIVAFDLAAMHLAVEEKADLPAFLIHDSPREADLDGTLYARLFELIQLWETQSAPPCFQYIITTTTAPPATMQSDQYVVLRMSSTPPTERLFGIDL
;
A
#
# COMPACT_ATOMS: atom_id res chain seq x y z
N MET A 1 -14.57 8.97 16.24
CA MET A 1 -13.56 9.85 15.64
C MET A 1 -13.79 9.84 14.14
N ARG A 2 -14.17 10.97 13.55
CA ARG A 2 -14.42 11.09 12.09
C ARG A 2 -13.16 11.70 11.50
N VAL A 3 -12.41 10.92 10.72
CA VAL A 3 -11.20 11.40 10.04
C VAL A 3 -11.66 11.93 8.69
N ASP A 4 -11.92 13.23 8.61
CA ASP A 4 -12.17 13.91 7.33
C ASP A 4 -10.82 14.29 6.71
N ALA A 5 -10.29 13.43 5.83
CA ALA A 5 -9.11 13.76 5.03
C ALA A 5 -9.50 14.75 3.92
N GLN A 6 -9.10 16.01 4.04
CA GLN A 6 -9.31 17.05 3.03
C GLN A 6 -8.04 17.32 2.23
N PHE A 7 -8.11 17.12 0.92
CA PHE A 7 -7.09 17.51 -0.03
C PHE A 7 -7.49 18.88 -0.62
N SER A 8 -6.77 19.95 -0.28
CA SER A 8 -7.06 21.29 -0.80
C SER A 8 -6.31 21.54 -2.12
N GLY A 9 -6.95 21.18 -3.23
CA GLY A 9 -6.63 21.65 -4.58
C GLY A 9 -7.81 22.47 -5.14
N ARG A 10 -7.57 23.43 -6.04
CA ARG A 10 -8.60 24.29 -6.64
C ARG A 10 -9.76 23.45 -7.25
N GLY A 11 -10.94 23.54 -6.65
CA GLY A 11 -12.20 22.95 -7.14
C GLY A 11 -12.52 21.58 -6.53
N GLU A 12 -13.81 21.27 -6.36
CA GLU A 12 -14.27 19.90 -6.03
C GLU A 12 -13.85 18.96 -7.16
N VAL A 13 -12.64 18.41 -7.07
CA VAL A 13 -12.18 17.34 -7.93
C VAL A 13 -12.27 16.08 -7.08
N SER A 14 -13.47 15.51 -6.93
CA SER A 14 -13.61 14.14 -6.42
C SER A 14 -13.49 13.21 -7.62
N THR A 15 -12.34 12.58 -7.79
CA THR A 15 -12.13 11.54 -8.80
C THR A 15 -12.06 10.19 -8.10
N ALA A 16 -12.36 9.12 -8.83
CA ALA A 16 -12.24 7.75 -8.32
C ALA A 16 -10.81 7.45 -7.79
N ALA A 17 -9.78 8.03 -8.41
CA ALA A 17 -8.40 7.96 -7.92
C ALA A 17 -8.24 8.57 -6.51
N LEU A 18 -8.83 9.75 -6.27
CA LEU A 18 -8.76 10.42 -4.97
C LEU A 18 -9.58 9.68 -3.91
N ASP A 19 -10.71 9.08 -4.28
CA ASP A 19 -11.51 8.30 -3.35
C ASP A 19 -10.82 7.00 -2.95
N SER A 20 -10.16 6.31 -3.89
CA SER A 20 -9.31 5.15 -3.57
C SER A 20 -8.11 5.54 -2.70
N LEU A 21 -7.44 6.65 -3.01
CA LEU A 21 -6.31 7.15 -2.20
C LEU A 21 -6.72 7.47 -0.75
N LYS A 22 -7.92 8.01 -0.52
CA LYS A 22 -8.43 8.28 0.84
C LYS A 22 -8.52 7.00 1.67
N ILE A 23 -8.95 5.89 1.06
CA ILE A 23 -9.05 4.59 1.72
C ILE A 23 -7.66 4.12 2.11
N VAL A 24 -6.72 4.07 1.17
CA VAL A 24 -5.33 3.67 1.43
C VAL A 24 -4.70 4.55 2.53
N ALA A 25 -4.89 5.87 2.47
CA ALA A 25 -4.36 6.80 3.47
C ALA A 25 -4.96 6.58 4.86
N PHE A 26 -6.27 6.28 4.93
CA PHE A 26 -6.94 5.95 6.19
C PHE A 26 -6.38 4.66 6.80
N ASP A 27 -6.20 3.63 5.98
CA ASP A 27 -5.68 2.33 6.43
C ASP A 27 -4.26 2.47 6.98
N LEU A 28 -3.40 3.22 6.29
CA LEU A 28 -2.04 3.53 6.78
C LEU A 28 -2.05 4.32 8.10
N ALA A 29 -2.97 5.29 8.25
CA ALA A 29 -3.11 6.03 9.50
C ALA A 29 -3.57 5.12 10.64
N ALA A 30 -4.50 4.18 10.38
CA ALA A 30 -4.94 3.20 11.36
C ALA A 30 -3.78 2.27 11.79
N MET A 31 -2.97 1.80 10.85
CA MET A 31 -1.77 1.01 11.16
C MET A 31 -0.76 1.83 11.97
N HIS A 32 -0.56 3.11 11.65
CA HIS A 32 0.32 3.98 12.42
C HIS A 32 -0.18 4.17 13.87
N LEU A 33 -1.49 4.35 14.06
CA LEU A 33 -2.08 4.41 15.40
C LEU A 33 -1.94 3.08 16.15
N ALA A 34 -2.04 1.94 15.47
CA ALA A 34 -1.78 0.63 16.06
C ALA A 34 -0.32 0.49 16.51
N VAL A 35 0.63 0.95 15.69
CA VAL A 35 2.07 1.01 16.05
C VAL A 35 2.31 1.86 17.29
N GLU A 36 1.59 2.98 17.43
CA GLU A 36 1.68 3.86 18.60
C GLU A 36 0.87 3.37 19.82
N GLU A 37 0.27 2.17 19.77
CA GLU A 37 -0.61 1.62 20.82
C GLU A 37 -1.83 2.52 21.12
N LYS A 38 -2.27 3.32 20.14
CA LYS A 38 -3.43 4.22 20.24
C LYS A 38 -4.70 3.63 19.62
N ALA A 39 -4.61 2.44 19.02
CA ALA A 39 -5.74 1.71 18.47
C ALA A 39 -5.61 0.22 18.79
N ASP A 40 -6.71 -0.42 19.18
CA ASP A 40 -6.82 -1.87 19.38
C ASP A 40 -6.94 -2.61 18.04
N LEU A 41 -5.95 -2.42 17.18
CA LEU A 41 -5.82 -3.05 15.87
C LEU A 41 -4.41 -3.65 15.75
N PRO A 42 -4.22 -4.73 14.97
CA PRO A 42 -2.87 -5.18 14.67
C PRO A 42 -2.16 -4.12 13.80
N ALA A 43 -0.86 -3.93 14.03
CA ALA A 43 0.02 -3.16 13.14
C ALA A 43 0.33 -3.95 11.86
N PHE A 44 -0.72 -4.37 11.15
CA PHE A 44 -0.68 -5.27 10.01
C PHE A 44 -1.67 -4.85 8.94
N LEU A 45 -1.21 -4.74 7.69
CA LEU A 45 -2.05 -4.42 6.54
C LEU A 45 -1.73 -5.31 5.34
N ILE A 46 -2.76 -5.59 4.54
CA ILE A 46 -2.63 -6.19 3.22
C ILE A 46 -3.44 -5.33 2.25
N HIS A 47 -2.80 -4.82 1.19
CA HIS A 47 -3.50 -4.20 0.06
C HIS A 47 -3.27 -5.01 -1.21
N ASP A 48 -4.36 -5.34 -1.90
CA ASP A 48 -4.30 -5.86 -3.25
C ASP A 48 -4.49 -4.71 -4.25
N SER A 49 -3.42 -4.45 -5.00
CA SER A 49 -3.36 -3.47 -6.08
C SER A 49 -3.80 -2.05 -5.65
N PRO A 50 -3.13 -1.41 -4.66
CA PRO A 50 -3.52 -0.09 -4.14
C PRO A 50 -3.42 1.06 -5.18
N ARG A 51 -2.94 0.77 -6.39
CA ARG A 51 -3.03 1.66 -7.55
C ARG A 51 -4.35 1.42 -8.29
N GLU A 52 -5.44 1.97 -7.76
CA GLU A 52 -6.75 1.87 -8.42
C GLU A 52 -7.12 3.15 -9.19
N ALA A 53 -8.15 3.04 -10.02
CA ALA A 53 -8.85 4.17 -10.64
C ALA A 53 -7.93 5.20 -11.34
N ASP A 54 -6.90 4.70 -12.04
CA ASP A 54 -5.88 5.50 -12.73
C ASP A 54 -5.08 6.42 -11.80
N LEU A 55 -4.86 6.01 -10.54
CA LEU A 55 -3.96 6.70 -9.62
C LEU A 55 -2.59 6.95 -10.28
N ASP A 56 -2.15 8.20 -10.19
CA ASP A 56 -0.90 8.66 -10.77
C ASP A 56 0.30 7.85 -10.25
N GLY A 57 1.25 7.56 -11.15
CA GLY A 57 2.43 6.75 -10.82
C GLY A 57 3.30 7.39 -9.73
N THR A 58 3.31 8.72 -9.63
CA THR A 58 4.04 9.45 -8.58
C THR A 58 3.37 9.23 -7.24
N LEU A 59 2.04 9.35 -7.15
CA LEU A 59 1.29 9.11 -5.91
C LEU A 59 1.42 7.65 -5.46
N TYR A 60 1.37 6.72 -6.41
CA TYR A 60 1.65 5.31 -6.14
C TYR A 60 3.07 5.12 -5.58
N ALA A 61 4.10 5.74 -6.16
CA ALA A 61 5.47 5.66 -5.64
C ALA A 61 5.60 6.24 -4.23
N ARG A 62 4.92 7.35 -3.93
CA ARG A 62 4.92 8.00 -2.60
C ARG A 62 4.39 7.10 -1.49
N LEU A 63 3.45 6.19 -1.80
CA LEU A 63 2.99 5.17 -0.85
C LEU A 63 4.15 4.32 -0.33
N PHE A 64 5.00 3.83 -1.23
CA PHE A 64 6.15 2.99 -0.89
C PHE A 64 7.21 3.77 -0.11
N GLU A 65 7.50 5.00 -0.54
CA GLU A 65 8.48 5.86 0.12
C GLU A 65 8.09 6.19 1.56
N LEU A 66 6.80 6.41 1.84
CA LEU A 66 6.28 6.63 3.20
C LEU A 66 6.56 5.41 4.11
N ILE A 67 6.32 4.21 3.60
CA ILE A 67 6.52 2.97 4.35
C ILE A 67 8.00 2.69 4.56
N GLN A 68 8.83 2.92 3.54
CA GLN A 68 10.27 2.82 3.66
C GLN A 68 10.80 3.80 4.72
N LEU A 69 10.27 5.02 4.77
CA LEU A 69 10.61 5.98 5.81
C LEU A 69 10.29 5.43 7.20
N TRP A 70 9.09 4.87 7.42
CA TRP A 70 8.71 4.27 8.70
C TRP A 70 9.59 3.08 9.08
N GLU A 71 9.89 2.20 8.12
CA GLU A 71 10.79 1.07 8.30
C GLU A 71 12.20 1.51 8.74
N THR A 72 12.74 2.58 8.14
CA THR A 72 14.07 3.08 8.50
C THR A 72 14.13 3.78 9.87
N GLN A 73 12.99 4.27 10.37
CA GLN A 73 12.91 4.92 11.69
C GLN A 73 12.80 3.92 12.85
N SER A 74 12.46 2.66 12.57
CA SER A 74 12.24 1.62 13.59
C SER A 74 12.85 0.30 13.14
N ALA A 75 13.97 -0.11 13.77
CA ALA A 75 14.66 -1.37 13.47
C ALA A 75 14.74 -2.26 14.75
N PRO A 76 14.07 -3.43 14.79
CA PRO A 76 13.22 -4.00 13.74
C PRO A 76 11.89 -3.22 13.56
N PRO A 77 11.27 -3.27 12.37
CA PRO A 77 9.98 -2.62 12.15
C PRO A 77 8.91 -3.20 13.08
N CYS A 78 8.10 -2.33 13.66
CA CYS A 78 6.99 -2.67 14.56
C CYS A 78 5.65 -2.88 13.83
N PHE A 79 5.67 -3.01 12.51
CA PHE A 79 4.51 -3.26 11.66
C PHE A 79 4.85 -4.21 10.51
N GLN A 80 3.82 -4.73 9.84
CA GLN A 80 3.97 -5.48 8.60
C GLN A 80 2.93 -5.01 7.57
N TYR A 81 3.39 -4.65 6.38
CA TYR A 81 2.52 -4.23 5.29
C TYR A 81 2.84 -5.01 4.02
N ILE A 82 1.85 -5.77 3.52
CA ILE A 82 1.96 -6.61 2.34
C ILE A 82 1.18 -5.95 1.20
N ILE A 83 1.83 -5.81 0.04
CA ILE A 83 1.19 -5.32 -1.18
C ILE A 83 1.29 -6.40 -2.25
N THR A 84 0.14 -6.79 -2.81
CA THR A 84 0.10 -7.49 -4.10
C THR A 84 -0.16 -6.47 -5.19
N THR A 85 0.54 -6.55 -6.32
CA THR A 85 0.40 -5.55 -7.38
C THR A 85 0.99 -6.08 -8.69
N THR A 86 0.40 -5.68 -9.81
CA THR A 86 0.97 -5.86 -11.16
C THR A 86 1.77 -4.65 -11.62
N THR A 87 1.66 -3.51 -10.92
CA THR A 87 2.46 -2.31 -11.18
C THR A 87 3.74 -2.38 -10.36
N ALA A 88 4.90 -2.36 -11.03
CA ALA A 88 6.19 -2.42 -10.35
C ALA A 88 6.34 -1.31 -9.29
N PRO A 89 6.83 -1.61 -8.07
CA PRO A 89 7.11 -0.60 -7.06
C PRO A 89 8.31 0.27 -7.48
N PRO A 90 8.67 1.33 -6.74
CA PRO A 90 9.89 2.09 -7.00
C PRO A 90 11.12 1.19 -7.10
N ALA A 91 12.07 1.53 -7.98
CA ALA A 91 13.23 0.68 -8.30
C ALA A 91 14.06 0.29 -7.05
N THR A 92 14.12 1.17 -6.04
CA THR A 92 14.79 0.93 -4.76
C THR A 92 14.15 -0.19 -3.93
N MET A 93 12.90 -0.55 -4.21
CA MET A 93 12.12 -1.56 -3.49
C MET A 93 11.76 -2.76 -4.36
N GLN A 94 12.51 -2.99 -5.45
CA GLN A 94 12.34 -4.16 -6.31
C GLN A 94 13.33 -5.31 -6.02
N SER A 95 14.15 -5.18 -4.96
CA SER A 95 15.10 -6.22 -4.53
C SER A 95 14.42 -7.36 -3.78
N ASP A 96 15.14 -8.47 -3.63
CA ASP A 96 14.67 -9.66 -2.89
C ASP A 96 14.45 -9.41 -1.38
N GLN A 97 14.90 -8.26 -0.85
CA GLN A 97 14.56 -7.82 0.49
C GLN A 97 13.05 -7.51 0.62
N TYR A 98 12.46 -6.93 -0.41
CA TYR A 98 11.07 -6.45 -0.39
C TYR A 98 10.13 -7.33 -1.24
N VAL A 99 10.65 -7.89 -2.33
CA VAL A 99 9.85 -8.73 -3.24
C VAL A 99 9.91 -10.17 -2.77
N VAL A 100 8.91 -10.57 -1.99
CA VAL A 100 8.82 -11.93 -1.41
C VAL A 100 8.36 -12.96 -2.45
N LEU A 101 7.47 -12.59 -3.36
CA LEU A 101 6.87 -13.51 -4.33
C LEU A 101 6.64 -12.80 -5.68
N ARG A 102 7.05 -13.45 -6.77
CA ARG A 102 6.70 -13.07 -8.14
C ARG A 102 5.79 -14.14 -8.73
N MET A 103 4.71 -13.71 -9.38
CA MET A 103 3.72 -14.59 -9.99
C MET A 103 3.46 -14.15 -11.42
N SER A 104 3.00 -15.10 -12.24
CA SER A 104 2.53 -14.84 -13.59
C SER A 104 1.19 -15.54 -13.81
N SER A 105 0.34 -14.97 -14.66
CA SER A 105 -0.87 -15.66 -15.10
C SER A 105 -0.57 -16.83 -16.04
N THR A 106 0.63 -16.86 -16.63
CA THR A 106 1.08 -17.85 -17.61
C THR A 106 2.59 -18.11 -17.48
N PRO A 107 3.06 -19.37 -17.43
CA PRO A 107 2.30 -20.63 -17.47
C PRO A 107 1.52 -20.92 -16.17
N PRO A 108 0.57 -21.88 -16.15
CA PRO A 108 -0.26 -22.19 -14.97
C PRO A 108 0.53 -22.45 -13.67
N THR A 109 1.75 -22.97 -13.78
CA THR A 109 2.66 -23.24 -12.67
C THR A 109 3.17 -22.00 -11.95
N GLU A 110 3.07 -20.81 -12.56
CA GLU A 110 3.51 -19.54 -11.97
C GLU A 110 2.37 -18.73 -11.33
N ARG A 111 1.14 -19.27 -11.35
CA ARG A 111 -0.02 -18.65 -10.69
C ARG A 111 0.03 -18.91 -9.19
N LEU A 112 -0.70 -18.09 -8.42
CA LEU A 112 -0.76 -18.18 -6.96
C LEU A 112 -1.05 -19.61 -6.44
N PHE A 113 -1.96 -20.34 -7.08
CA PHE A 113 -2.35 -21.70 -6.67
C PHE A 113 -1.87 -22.80 -7.62
N GLY A 114 -1.11 -22.48 -8.67
CA GLY A 114 -0.62 -23.47 -9.63
C GLY A 114 -1.71 -24.19 -10.46
N ILE A 115 -2.97 -23.72 -10.42
CA ILE A 115 -4.13 -24.34 -11.09
C ILE A 115 -4.95 -23.31 -11.88
N ASP A 116 -5.82 -23.78 -12.77
CA ASP A 116 -6.96 -23.01 -13.30
C ASP A 116 -8.08 -23.00 -12.25
N LEU A 117 -8.57 -21.80 -11.88
CA LEU A 117 -9.70 -21.60 -10.97
C LEU A 117 -11.03 -21.56 -11.73
#